data_AF-A0A963MJ08-F1
#
_entry.id   AF-A0A963MJ08-F1
#
_cell.length_a   1.000
_cell.length_b   1.000
_cell.length_c   1.000
_cell.angle_alpha   90.00
_cell.angle_beta   90.00
_cell.angle_gamma   90.00
#
_symmetry.space_group_name_H-M   'P 1'
#
loop_
_entity.id
_entity.type
_entity.pdbx_description
1 polymer ?
#
loop_
_entity_poly.entity_id
_entity_poly.type
_entity_poly.pdbx_seq_one_letter_code
_entity_poly.pdbx_strand_id
1 'polypeptide(L)'
;MPTLLLVDGSSYLYRAFHAMPDLRTTRNEPTGAIHGVLNMLRRLESDYQSAEVVYKGCVFDARGKTFRDDWYPQYKANRPSMPDDMACQIEPLHAAIAALGWPLLSVDGVEADDVIG
;
A
#
# COMPACT_ATOMS: atom_id res chain seq x y z
N MET A 1 13.92 1.28 -23.27
CA MET A 1 13.33 2.42 -22.53
C MET A 1 13.39 2.04 -21.06
N PRO A 2 13.85 2.93 -20.17
CA PRO A 2 13.90 2.62 -18.74
C PRO A 2 12.48 2.36 -18.22
N THR A 3 12.32 1.33 -17.39
CA THR A 3 11.02 1.00 -16.80
C THR A 3 10.87 1.70 -15.45
N LEU A 4 9.72 2.34 -15.23
CA LEU A 4 9.29 2.88 -13.93
C LEU A 4 8.22 1.96 -13.34
N LEU A 5 8.46 1.46 -12.13
CA LEU A 5 7.49 0.67 -11.38
C LEU A 5 6.75 1.57 -10.39
N LEU A 6 5.44 1.71 -10.56
CA LEU A 6 4.56 2.35 -9.59
C LEU A 6 3.62 1.30 -9.01
N VAL A 7 3.59 1.21 -7.69
CA VAL A 7 2.74 0.29 -6.95
C VAL A 7 1.70 1.07 -6.18
N ASP A 8 0.43 0.72 -6.36
CA ASP A 8 -0.64 1.10 -5.43
C ASP A 8 -0.51 0.26 -4.15
N GLY A 9 0.10 0.88 -3.14
CA GLY A 9 0.36 0.31 -1.83
C GLY A 9 -0.90 0.08 -1.01
N SER A 10 -1.91 0.95 -1.15
CA SER A 10 -3.21 0.78 -0.49
C SER A 10 -3.90 -0.49 -0.98
N SER A 11 -3.96 -0.69 -2.30
CA SER A 11 -4.53 -1.91 -2.89
C SER A 11 -3.74 -3.16 -2.51
N TYR A 12 -2.41 -3.08 -2.49
CA TYR A 12 -1.56 -4.20 -2.02
C TYR A 12 -1.84 -4.55 -0.56
N LEU A 13 -1.98 -3.55 0.32
CA LEU A 13 -2.29 -3.76 1.73
C LEU A 13 -3.63 -4.48 1.91
N TYR A 14 -4.70 -4.04 1.23
CA TYR A 14 -6.01 -4.70 1.31
C TYR A 14 -5.95 -6.14 0.80
N ARG A 15 -5.27 -6.37 -0.34
CA ARG A 15 -5.08 -7.72 -0.90
C ARG A 15 -4.31 -8.63 0.04
N ALA A 16 -3.23 -8.14 0.63
CA ALA A 16 -2.44 -8.88 1.59
C ALA A 16 -3.25 -9.24 2.84
N PHE A 17 -3.97 -8.26 3.41
CA PHE A 17 -4.75 -8.47 4.63
C PHE A 17 -5.82 -9.57 4.46
N HIS A 18 -6.51 -9.62 3.32
CA HIS A 18 -7.54 -10.63 3.09
C HIS A 18 -7.02 -11.97 2.58
N ALA A 19 -5.84 -12.02 1.96
CA ALA A 19 -5.26 -13.26 1.43
C ALA A 19 -4.39 -14.00 2.45
N MET A 20 -3.78 -13.28 3.38
CA MET A 20 -2.85 -13.85 4.35
C MET A 20 -3.60 -14.47 5.54
N PRO A 21 -3.12 -15.59 6.11
CA PRO A 21 -3.63 -16.10 7.37
C PRO A 21 -3.38 -15.09 8.51
N ASP A 22 -4.07 -15.29 9.64
CA ASP A 22 -3.86 -14.48 10.85
C ASP A 22 -2.50 -14.77 11.49
N LEU A 23 -1.47 -14.09 10.98
CA LEU A 23 -0.11 -14.14 11.50
C LEU A 23 0.06 -13.09 12.58
N ARG A 24 0.46 -13.51 13.79
CA ARG A 24 0.65 -12.63 14.94
C ARG A 24 2.01 -12.79 15.60
N THR A 25 2.52 -11.72 16.21
CA THR A 25 3.72 -11.76 17.05
C THR A 25 3.45 -12.47 18.38
N THR A 26 4.49 -12.71 19.18
CA THR A 26 4.34 -13.22 20.56
C THR A 26 3.58 -12.27 21.49
N ARG A 27 3.45 -11.00 21.11
CA ARG A 27 2.62 -9.99 21.78
C ARG A 27 1.20 -9.88 21.22
N ASN A 28 0.81 -10.82 20.34
CA ASN A 28 -0.50 -10.87 19.67
C ASN A 28 -0.76 -9.72 18.66
N GLU A 29 0.29 -9.04 18.18
CA GLU A 29 0.18 -7.99 17.17
C GLU A 29 0.05 -8.62 15.77
N PRO A 30 -0.91 -8.21 14.92
CA PRO A 30 -1.08 -8.78 13.60
C PRO A 30 0.05 -8.33 12.66
N THR A 31 0.51 -9.25 11.80
CA THR A 31 1.63 -9.03 10.87
C THR A 31 1.38 -9.60 9.46
N GLY A 32 0.21 -10.22 9.25
CA GLY A 32 -0.14 -10.86 7.99
C GLY A 32 -0.08 -9.92 6.80
N ALA A 33 -0.63 -8.71 6.92
CA ALA A 33 -0.64 -7.74 5.83
C ALA A 33 0.77 -7.25 5.50
N ILE A 34 1.59 -6.99 6.53
CA ILE A 34 3.00 -6.59 6.35
C ILE A 34 3.76 -7.67 5.56
N HIS A 35 3.67 -8.93 6.00
CA HIS A 35 4.35 -10.03 5.34
C HIS A 35 3.90 -10.21 3.89
N GLY A 36 2.59 -10.12 3.64
CA GLY A 36 2.03 -10.21 2.30
C GLY A 36 2.54 -9.11 1.36
N VAL A 37 2.49 -7.84 1.78
CA VAL A 37 2.95 -6.71 0.95
C VAL A 37 4.45 -6.82 0.64
N LEU A 38 5.28 -7.10 1.65
CA LEU A 38 6.73 -7.23 1.43
C LEU A 38 7.07 -8.37 0.46
N ASN A 39 6.34 -9.48 0.49
CA ASN A 39 6.54 -10.57 -0.45
C ASN A 39 6.10 -10.19 -1.87
N MET A 40 4.98 -9.47 -2.02
CA MET A 40 4.53 -8.99 -3.32
C MET A 40 5.55 -8.00 -3.93
N LEU A 41 6.10 -7.08 -3.14
CA LEU A 41 7.14 -6.15 -3.61
C LEU A 41 8.43 -6.87 -4.01
N ARG A 42 8.92 -7.81 -3.19
CA ARG A 42 10.10 -8.62 -3.55
C ARG A 42 9.88 -9.44 -4.81
N ARG A 43 8.68 -10.01 -4.97
CA ARG A 43 8.33 -10.76 -6.18
C ARG A 43 8.33 -9.85 -7.40
N LEU A 44 7.76 -8.65 -7.28
CA LEU A 44 7.75 -7.65 -8.35
C LEU A 44 9.18 -7.24 -8.73
N GLU A 45 10.08 -7.00 -7.77
CA GLU A 45 11.49 -6.73 -8.07
C GLU A 45 12.15 -7.89 -8.81
N SER A 46 11.92 -9.12 -8.36
CA SER A 46 12.50 -10.32 -8.98
C SER A 46 11.98 -10.56 -10.40
N ASP A 47 10.69 -10.36 -10.64
CA ASP A 47 10.08 -10.54 -11.96
C ASP A 47 10.59 -9.52 -12.98
N TYR A 48 11.04 -8.35 -12.52
CA TYR A 48 11.58 -7.28 -13.36
C TYR A 48 13.09 -7.09 -13.22
N GLN A 49 13.82 -8.03 -12.61
CA GLN A 49 15.29 -7.95 -12.51
C GLN A 49 16.01 -7.90 -13.86
N SER A 50 15.41 -8.49 -14.91
CA SER A 50 15.95 -8.50 -16.27
C SER A 50 15.48 -7.34 -17.14
N ALA A 51 14.39 -6.67 -16.75
CA ALA A 51 14.00 -5.40 -17.32
C ALA A 51 14.89 -4.34 -16.67
N GLU A 52 15.46 -3.41 -17.42
CA GLU A 52 16.25 -2.30 -16.86
C GLU A 52 15.32 -1.35 -16.05
N VAL A 53 14.90 -1.79 -14.87
CA VAL A 53 14.11 -1.01 -13.92
C VAL A 53 15.05 0.01 -13.32
N VAL A 54 14.89 1.24 -13.78
CA VAL A 54 15.72 2.37 -13.32
C VAL A 54 15.02 3.10 -12.17
N TYR A 55 13.68 3.02 -12.10
CA TYR A 55 12.89 3.75 -11.12
C TYR A 55 11.79 2.90 -10.51
N LYS A 56 11.52 3.10 -9.22
CA LYS A 56 10.42 2.45 -8.49
C LYS A 56 9.84 3.38 -7.43
N GLY A 57 8.56 3.21 -7.13
CA GLY A 57 7.85 3.94 -6.08
C GLY A 57 6.59 3.20 -5.63
N CYS A 58 6.24 3.36 -4.36
CA CYS A 58 5.01 2.83 -3.78
C CYS A 58 4.15 4.01 -3.30
N VAL A 59 2.90 4.04 -3.76
CA VAL A 59 1.95 5.13 -3.54
C VAL A 59 0.86 4.66 -2.59
N PHE A 60 0.57 5.44 -1.55
CA PHE A 60 -0.51 5.18 -0.61
C PHE A 60 -1.49 6.34 -0.58
N ASP A 61 -2.76 6.02 -0.35
CA ASP A 61 -3.78 7.04 -0.10
C ASP A 61 -3.38 7.90 1.10
N ALA A 62 -3.56 9.21 0.97
CA ALA A 62 -3.39 10.12 2.10
C ALA A 62 -4.51 9.92 3.12
N ARG A 63 -4.22 10.29 4.37
CA ARG A 63 -5.26 10.32 5.41
C ARG A 63 -6.18 11.52 5.16
N GLY A 64 -7.47 11.30 5.31
CA GLY A 64 -8.46 12.37 5.30
C GLY A 64 -9.32 12.37 4.05
N LYS A 65 -9.92 13.53 3.77
CA LYS A 65 -10.83 13.71 2.65
C LYS A 65 -10.06 14.05 1.38
N THR A 66 -10.63 13.66 0.25
CA THR A 66 -10.18 13.99 -1.08
C THR A 66 -11.13 15.00 -1.72
N PHE A 67 -10.75 15.57 -2.85
CA PHE A 67 -11.64 16.42 -3.64
C PHE A 67 -12.96 15.71 -4.05
N ARG A 68 -12.97 14.37 -4.13
CA ARG A 68 -14.17 13.60 -4.46
C ARG A 68 -15.20 13.63 -3.34
N ASP A 69 -14.75 13.68 -2.09
CA ASP A 69 -15.64 13.81 -0.93
C ASP A 69 -16.37 15.16 -0.94
N ASP A 70 -15.71 16.21 -1.42
CA ASP A 70 -16.30 17.56 -1.55
C ASP A 70 -17.28 17.62 -2.73
N TRP A 71 -16.99 16.94 -3.84
CA TRP A 71 -17.86 16.90 -5.01
C TRP A 71 -19.08 16.03 -4.81
N TYR A 72 -18.91 14.89 -4.14
CA TYR A 72 -19.96 13.92 -3.91
C TYR A 72 -19.78 13.24 -2.54
N PRO A 73 -20.48 13.71 -1.49
CA PRO A 73 -20.34 13.18 -0.13
C PRO A 73 -20.68 11.69 0.05
N GLN A 74 -21.38 11.09 -0.92
CA GLN A 74 -21.75 9.67 -0.92
C GLN A 74 -20.73 8.80 -1.69
N TYR A 75 -19.65 9.41 -2.18
CA TYR A 75 -18.56 8.70 -2.83
C TYR A 75 -17.94 7.69 -1.86
N LYS A 76 -17.88 6.41 -2.26
CA LYS A 76 -17.39 5.29 -1.44
C LYS A 76 -18.06 5.13 -0.05
N ALA A 77 -19.21 5.78 0.21
CA ALA A 77 -19.89 5.74 1.52
C ALA A 77 -20.30 4.32 1.96
N ASN A 78 -20.48 3.39 1.03
CA ASN A 78 -20.81 1.98 1.32
C ASN A 78 -19.57 1.11 1.59
N ARG A 79 -18.35 1.66 1.54
CA ARG A 79 -17.15 0.89 1.90
C ARG A 79 -17.11 0.70 3.42
N PRO A 80 -16.88 -0.53 3.90
CA PRO A 80 -16.68 -0.76 5.32
C PRO A 80 -15.44 0.01 5.79
N SER A 81 -15.45 0.43 7.06
CA SER A 81 -14.26 0.97 7.70
C SER A 81 -13.12 -0.03 7.66
N MET A 82 -11.89 0.47 7.57
CA MET A 82 -10.71 -0.37 7.64
C MET A 82 -10.70 -1.15 8.97
N PRO A 83 -10.48 -2.48 8.96
CA PRO A 83 -10.37 -3.26 10.19
C PRO A 83 -9.21 -2.77 11.07
N ASP A 84 -9.38 -2.76 12.39
CA ASP A 84 -8.35 -2.28 13.33
C ASP A 84 -7.03 -3.06 13.21
N ASP A 85 -7.12 -4.38 13.01
CA ASP A 85 -5.96 -5.25 12.78
C ASP A 85 -5.20 -4.89 11.49
N MET A 86 -5.87 -4.31 10.49
CA MET A 86 -5.22 -3.81 9.28
C MET A 86 -4.65 -2.42 9.51
N ALA A 87 -5.39 -1.53 10.17
CA ALA A 87 -5.00 -0.15 10.42
C ALA A 87 -3.71 -0.05 11.26
N CYS A 88 -3.56 -0.89 12.29
CA CYS A 88 -2.37 -0.91 13.13
C CYS A 88 -1.10 -1.39 12.41
N GLN A 89 -1.24 -2.04 11.25
CA GLN A 89 -0.13 -2.52 10.42
C GLN A 89 0.39 -1.47 9.41
N ILE A 90 -0.31 -0.36 9.18
CA ILE A 90 0.06 0.63 8.15
C ILE A 90 1.41 1.28 8.44
N GLU A 91 1.56 1.86 9.63
CA GLU A 91 2.78 2.56 10.02
C GLU A 91 4.03 1.64 10.01
N PRO A 92 4.00 0.44 10.61
CA PRO A 92 5.13 -0.48 10.50
C PRO A 92 5.34 -1.00 9.08
N LEU A 93 4.29 -1.13 8.26
CA LEU A 93 4.43 -1.46 6.84
C LEU A 93 5.19 -0.36 6.10
N HIS A 94 4.83 0.91 6.27
CA HIS A 94 5.54 2.03 5.64
C HIS A 94 7.01 2.04 6.02
N ALA A 95 7.32 1.86 7.31
CA ALA A 95 8.69 1.75 7.78
C ALA A 95 9.45 0.59 7.10
N ALA A 96 8.80 -0.58 6.95
CA ALA A 96 9.40 -1.74 6.30
C ALA A 96 9.61 -1.55 4.78
N ILE A 97 8.67 -0.90 4.09
CA ILE A 97 8.79 -0.57 2.66
C ILE A 97 9.94 0.41 2.43
N ALA A 98 10.05 1.45 3.26
CA ALA A 98 11.17 2.39 3.22
C ALA A 98 12.51 1.69 3.47
N ALA A 99 12.57 0.79 4.46
CA ALA A 99 13.76 -0.02 4.74
C ALA A 99 14.13 -0.99 3.61
N LEU A 100 13.16 -1.43 2.81
CA LEU A 100 13.38 -2.21 1.58
C LEU A 100 13.92 -1.35 0.42
N GLY A 101 14.05 -0.03 0.63
CA GLY A 101 14.57 0.90 -0.38
C GLY A 101 13.53 1.32 -1.42
N TRP A 102 12.24 1.22 -1.09
CA TRP A 102 11.16 1.74 -1.92
C TRP A 102 10.80 3.17 -1.50
N PRO A 103 10.88 4.16 -2.40
CA PRO A 103 10.30 5.47 -2.16
C PRO A 103 8.80 5.36 -1.90
N LEU A 104 8.33 6.02 -0.83
CA LEU A 104 6.92 6.10 -0.48
C LEU A 104 6.38 7.48 -0.85
N LEU A 105 5.24 7.48 -1.53
CA LEU A 105 4.50 8.70 -1.86
C LEU A 105 3.11 8.63 -1.25
N SER A 106 2.71 9.74 -0.64
CA SER A 106 1.34 9.98 -0.20
C SER A 106 1.11 11.49 -0.31
N VAL A 107 0.09 11.89 -1.05
CA VAL A 107 -0.17 13.30 -1.38
C VAL A 107 -1.53 13.68 -0.82
N ASP A 108 -1.54 14.67 0.06
CA ASP A 108 -2.75 15.12 0.72
C ASP A 108 -3.79 15.62 -0.30
N GLY A 109 -5.06 15.27 -0.06
CA GLY A 109 -6.20 15.73 -0.86
C GLY A 109 -6.49 14.90 -2.12
N VAL A 110 -5.69 13.86 -2.42
CA VAL A 110 -5.88 12.98 -3.58
C VAL A 110 -5.72 11.50 -3.22
N GLU A 111 -6.24 10.60 -4.07
CA GLU A 111 -6.08 9.14 -3.93
C GLU A 111 -4.81 8.65 -4.63
N ALA A 112 -4.35 7.43 -4.31
CA ALA A 112 -3.18 6.83 -4.94
C ALA A 112 -3.33 6.75 -6.48
N ASP A 113 -4.54 6.47 -6.96
CA ASP A 113 -4.86 6.45 -8.40
C ASP A 113 -4.61 7.81 -9.08
N ASP A 114 -4.82 8.93 -8.37
CA ASP A 114 -4.58 10.28 -8.91
C ASP A 114 -3.09 10.64 -8.98
N VAL A 115 -2.26 10.02 -8.13
CA VAL A 115 -0.81 10.22 -8.13
C VAL A 115 -0.15 9.34 -9.19
N ILE A 116 -0.74 8.18 -9.49
CA ILE A 116 -0.25 7.23 -10.50
C ILE A 116 -0.65 7.64 -11.92
N GLY A 117 -1.89 8.11 -12.11
CA GLY A 117 -2.46 8.46 -13.42
C GLY A 117 -2.00 9.81 -13.97
#